data_AF-A0A938TB14-F1
#
_entry.id   AF-A0A938TB14-F1
#
_cell.length_a   1.000
_cell.length_b   1.000
_cell.length_c   1.000
_cell.angle_alpha   90.00
_cell.angle_beta   90.00
_cell.angle_gamma   90.00
#
_symmetry.space_group_name_H-M   'P 1'
#
loop_
_entity.id
_entity.type
_entity.pdbx_description
1 polymer ?
#
loop_
_entity_poly.entity_id
_entity_poly.type
_entity_poly.pdbx_seq_one_letter_code
_entity_poly.pdbx_strand_id
1 'polypeptide(L)'
;MSLTEFQKTVCRILAAERVAQGERYVAGGAALNEILVSARVSHDVDLFHDTREAVLASWESDRKKLVQAGYDVRPLREFPTFVEAEVFRGADGVILQWVHDSAFRFFPLVEHPDFGLALHPFDLATNKVLALIGRAEVRDWVDIIHCHSRLQSFGCLVWAACGKDPGLSPQFILAQASRTAHYTRMDYETLAFAGGAPDLAELGRTWRNMLQEATDITAILPEDHVGQCVLLRGGKLFSGSPDVLKDALTEDTIRFHGGTVRGAWPTLSVGASRGT
;
A
#
# COMPACT_ATOMS: atom_id res chain seq x y z
N MET A 1 3.50 -16.29 -6.65
CA MET A 1 2.39 -15.36 -6.93
C MET A 1 1.76 -15.01 -5.61
N SER A 2 1.43 -13.74 -5.38
CA SER A 2 0.95 -13.24 -4.08
C SER A 2 -0.54 -13.51 -3.88
N LEU A 3 -1.25 -13.74 -4.99
CA LEU A 3 -2.61 -14.28 -5.03
C LEU A 3 -2.66 -15.67 -5.66
N THR A 4 -3.61 -16.49 -5.21
CA THR A 4 -3.97 -17.75 -5.84
C THR A 4 -4.79 -17.51 -7.11
N GLU A 5 -4.84 -18.50 -8.02
CA GLU A 5 -5.68 -18.39 -9.23
C GLU A 5 -7.17 -18.23 -8.91
N PHE A 6 -7.63 -18.82 -7.80
CA PHE A 6 -8.99 -18.61 -7.31
C PHE A 6 -9.25 -17.14 -6.96
N GLN A 7 -8.35 -16.52 -6.18
CA GLN A 7 -8.44 -15.11 -5.80
C GLN A 7 -8.41 -14.20 -7.04
N LYS A 8 -7.52 -14.47 -8.00
CA LYS A 8 -7.46 -13.70 -9.27
C LYS A 8 -8.75 -13.82 -10.06
N THR A 9 -9.32 -15.02 -10.16
CA THR A 9 -10.58 -15.24 -10.88
C THR A 9 -11.74 -14.49 -10.24
N VAL A 10 -11.86 -14.52 -8.91
CA VAL A 10 -12.85 -13.75 -8.16
C VAL A 10 -12.67 -12.24 -8.39
N CYS A 11 -11.42 -11.75 -8.36
CA CYS A 11 -11.13 -10.33 -8.61
C CYS A 11 -11.55 -9.90 -10.03
N ARG A 12 -11.22 -10.71 -11.05
CA ARG A 12 -11.54 -10.43 -12.46
C ARG A 12 -13.03 -10.33 -12.73
N ILE A 13 -13.85 -11.15 -12.06
CA ILE A 13 -15.33 -11.09 -12.18
C ILE A 13 -15.85 -9.71 -11.78
N LEU A 14 -15.23 -9.11 -10.77
CA LEU A 14 -15.64 -7.83 -10.21
C LEU A 14 -14.92 -6.63 -10.86
N ALA A 15 -13.82 -6.86 -11.58
CA ALA A 15 -12.93 -5.83 -12.12
C ALA A 15 -13.63 -4.84 -13.08
N ALA A 16 -14.46 -5.34 -14.00
CA ALA A 16 -15.10 -4.50 -15.02
C ALA A 16 -16.00 -3.40 -14.42
N GLU A 17 -16.71 -3.71 -13.33
CA GLU A 17 -17.57 -2.73 -12.67
C GLU A 17 -16.77 -1.69 -11.89
N ARG A 18 -15.60 -2.07 -11.36
CA ARG A 18 -14.69 -1.14 -10.68
C ARG A 18 -14.18 -0.09 -11.64
N VAL A 19 -13.73 -0.51 -12.83
CA VAL A 19 -13.29 0.41 -13.89
C VAL A 19 -14.42 1.33 -14.33
N ALA A 20 -15.63 0.78 -14.56
CA ALA A 20 -16.77 1.56 -15.02
C ALA A 20 -17.21 2.65 -14.03
N GLN A 21 -17.08 2.41 -12.72
CA GLN A 21 -17.53 3.37 -11.70
C GLN A 21 -16.42 4.28 -11.17
N GLY A 22 -15.15 3.90 -11.26
CA GLY A 22 -14.01 4.75 -10.91
C GLY A 22 -13.79 5.03 -9.41
N GLU A 23 -14.68 4.59 -8.54
CA GLU A 23 -14.65 4.87 -7.09
C GLU A 23 -14.47 3.61 -6.22
N ARG A 24 -14.27 2.45 -6.87
CA ARG A 24 -14.07 1.14 -6.23
C ARG A 24 -12.72 0.60 -6.66
N TYR A 25 -11.88 0.17 -5.74
CA TYR A 25 -10.53 -0.29 -6.08
C TYR A 25 -10.00 -1.31 -5.08
N VAL A 26 -9.06 -2.13 -5.53
CA VAL A 26 -8.38 -3.10 -4.68
C VAL A 26 -7.23 -2.41 -3.94
N ALA A 27 -7.12 -2.68 -2.65
CA ALA A 27 -6.11 -2.11 -1.80
C ALA A 27 -5.43 -3.18 -0.92
N GLY A 28 -4.76 -2.73 0.14
CA GLY A 28 -4.22 -3.59 1.18
C GLY A 28 -3.06 -4.50 0.74
N GLY A 29 -2.85 -5.57 1.52
CA GLY A 29 -1.71 -6.47 1.35
C GLY A 29 -1.74 -7.24 0.04
N ALA A 30 -2.92 -7.64 -0.42
CA ALA A 30 -3.12 -8.34 -1.69
C ALA A 30 -2.66 -7.51 -2.90
N ALA A 31 -3.14 -6.27 -3.03
CA ALA A 31 -2.75 -5.39 -4.12
C ALA A 31 -1.24 -5.07 -4.07
N LEU A 32 -0.73 -4.74 -2.87
CA LEU A 32 0.67 -4.37 -2.70
C LEU A 32 1.60 -5.51 -3.12
N ASN A 33 1.32 -6.71 -2.63
CA ASN A 33 2.18 -7.85 -2.87
C ASN A 33 2.13 -8.30 -4.31
N GLU A 34 0.95 -8.31 -4.95
CA GLU A 34 0.84 -8.68 -6.36
C GLU A 34 1.57 -7.67 -7.25
N ILE A 35 1.38 -6.35 -7.03
CA ILE A 35 2.02 -5.31 -7.87
C ILE A 35 3.55 -5.28 -7.66
N LEU A 36 4.02 -5.45 -6.42
CA LEU A 36 5.46 -5.48 -6.11
C LEU A 36 6.09 -6.86 -6.26
N VAL A 37 5.34 -7.87 -6.73
CA VAL A 37 5.80 -9.25 -6.91
C VAL A 37 6.46 -9.80 -5.64
N SER A 38 5.78 -9.64 -4.50
CA SER A 38 6.23 -10.12 -3.20
C SER A 38 5.91 -11.60 -3.01
N ALA A 39 6.77 -12.31 -2.27
CA ALA A 39 6.55 -13.72 -1.96
C ALA A 39 5.41 -13.93 -0.95
N ARG A 40 5.08 -12.96 -0.09
CA ARG A 40 4.04 -13.15 0.94
C ARG A 40 2.65 -13.26 0.30
N VAL A 41 1.95 -14.35 0.62
CA VAL A 41 0.58 -14.60 0.15
C VAL A 41 -0.41 -13.86 1.04
N SER A 42 -1.40 -13.20 0.43
CA SER A 42 -2.50 -12.56 1.17
C SER A 42 -3.68 -13.51 1.31
N HIS A 43 -4.33 -13.51 2.47
CA HIS A 43 -5.51 -14.35 2.73
C HIS A 43 -6.82 -13.62 2.41
N ASP A 44 -6.79 -12.31 2.57
CA ASP A 44 -7.85 -11.35 2.33
C ASP A 44 -7.56 -10.51 1.08
N VAL A 45 -8.64 -10.08 0.42
CA VAL A 45 -8.62 -9.05 -0.62
C VAL A 45 -9.48 -7.88 -0.17
N ASP A 46 -8.85 -6.72 -0.09
CA ASP A 46 -9.44 -5.47 0.37
C ASP A 46 -10.02 -4.68 -0.81
N LEU A 47 -11.32 -4.35 -0.73
CA LEU A 47 -12.08 -3.60 -1.72
C LEU A 47 -12.48 -2.25 -1.11
N PHE A 48 -11.74 -1.21 -1.46
CA PHE A 48 -11.86 0.11 -0.86
C PHE A 48 -12.83 1.00 -1.66
N HIS A 49 -13.50 1.90 -0.93
CA HIS A 49 -14.50 2.82 -1.43
C HIS A 49 -14.27 4.21 -0.86
N ASP A 50 -14.32 5.22 -1.73
CA ASP A 50 -14.14 6.63 -1.35
C ASP A 50 -15.33 7.19 -0.52
N THR A 51 -16.48 6.50 -0.49
CA THR A 51 -17.70 6.91 0.24
C THR A 51 -18.35 5.76 1.00
N ARG A 52 -19.08 6.09 2.07
CA ARG A 52 -19.74 5.11 2.94
C ARG A 52 -20.88 4.41 2.21
N GLU A 53 -21.66 5.18 1.46
CA GLU A 53 -22.80 4.73 0.68
C GLU A 53 -22.37 3.73 -0.40
N ALA A 54 -21.18 3.91 -0.97
CA ALA A 54 -20.63 3.00 -1.95
C ALA A 54 -20.29 1.61 -1.38
N VAL A 55 -20.00 1.46 -0.08
CA VAL A 55 -19.65 0.15 0.50
C VAL A 55 -20.82 -0.83 0.39
N LEU A 56 -21.99 -0.47 0.91
CA LEU A 56 -23.16 -1.36 0.91
C LEU A 56 -23.69 -1.59 -0.51
N ALA A 57 -23.74 -0.55 -1.34
CA ALA A 57 -24.17 -0.68 -2.73
C ALA A 57 -23.23 -1.59 -3.55
N SER A 58 -21.92 -1.51 -3.31
CA SER A 58 -20.94 -2.38 -3.97
C SER A 58 -21.02 -3.80 -3.46
N TRP A 59 -21.14 -3.99 -2.14
CA TRP A 59 -21.36 -5.30 -1.53
C TRP A 59 -22.57 -6.02 -2.15
N GLU A 60 -23.73 -5.35 -2.23
CA GLU A 60 -24.93 -5.95 -2.81
C GLU A 60 -24.78 -6.31 -4.29
N SER A 61 -24.13 -5.44 -5.08
CA SER A 61 -23.86 -5.68 -6.50
C SER A 61 -22.90 -6.85 -6.70
N ASP A 62 -21.77 -6.82 -5.99
CA ASP A 62 -20.71 -7.81 -6.08
C ASP A 62 -21.21 -9.18 -5.63
N ARG A 63 -21.98 -9.25 -4.54
CA ARG A 63 -22.61 -10.49 -4.07
C ARG A 63 -23.51 -11.12 -5.15
N LYS A 64 -24.38 -10.33 -5.79
CA LYS A 64 -25.26 -10.83 -6.86
C LYS A 64 -24.45 -11.40 -8.02
N LYS A 65 -23.38 -10.71 -8.44
CA LYS A 65 -22.50 -11.19 -9.52
C LYS A 65 -21.78 -12.47 -9.18
N LEU A 66 -21.23 -12.57 -7.97
CA LEU A 66 -20.52 -13.77 -7.53
C LEU A 66 -21.47 -14.98 -7.51
N VAL A 67 -22.68 -14.80 -6.99
CA VAL A 67 -23.71 -15.86 -7.00
C VAL A 67 -24.11 -16.24 -8.44
N GLN A 68 -24.33 -15.27 -9.33
CA GLN A 68 -24.62 -15.53 -10.75
C GLN A 68 -23.48 -16.25 -11.47
N ALA A 69 -22.24 -15.98 -11.08
CA ALA A 69 -21.05 -16.66 -11.58
C ALA A 69 -20.87 -18.07 -10.98
N GLY A 70 -21.73 -18.50 -10.05
CA GLY A 70 -21.75 -19.83 -9.43
C GLY A 70 -20.88 -19.96 -8.18
N TYR A 71 -20.60 -18.86 -7.48
CA TYR A 71 -19.91 -18.88 -6.19
C TYR A 71 -20.91 -18.82 -5.04
N ASP A 72 -20.57 -19.50 -3.95
CA ASP A 72 -21.24 -19.30 -2.68
C ASP A 72 -20.62 -18.09 -1.98
N VAL A 73 -21.47 -17.26 -1.36
CA VAL A 73 -21.05 -16.05 -0.65
C VAL A 73 -21.68 -16.07 0.74
N ARG A 74 -20.83 -16.16 1.76
CA ARG A 74 -21.23 -16.17 3.17
C ARG A 74 -20.78 -14.88 3.87
N PRO A 75 -21.71 -13.98 4.23
CA PRO A 75 -21.39 -12.81 5.04
C PRO A 75 -20.89 -13.26 6.42
N LEU A 76 -19.81 -12.64 6.89
CA LEU A 76 -19.23 -12.88 8.22
C LEU A 76 -19.50 -11.69 9.14
N ARG A 77 -19.33 -10.47 8.61
CA ARG A 77 -19.55 -9.21 9.34
C ARG A 77 -20.16 -8.19 8.39
N GLU A 78 -21.18 -7.47 8.83
CA GLU A 78 -21.84 -6.42 8.04
C GLU A 78 -22.07 -5.19 8.92
N PHE A 79 -21.40 -4.09 8.58
CA PHE A 79 -21.52 -2.77 9.18
C PHE A 79 -21.63 -1.71 8.08
N PRO A 80 -22.14 -0.50 8.37
CA PRO A 80 -22.33 0.53 7.35
C PRO A 80 -21.07 0.93 6.56
N THR A 81 -19.89 0.80 7.17
CA THR A 81 -18.60 1.20 6.58
C THR A 81 -17.66 0.02 6.34
N PHE A 82 -18.12 -1.21 6.61
CA PHE A 82 -17.30 -2.41 6.53
C PHE A 82 -18.18 -3.64 6.33
N VAL A 83 -17.91 -4.41 5.28
CA VAL A 83 -18.49 -5.74 5.07
C VAL A 83 -17.37 -6.73 4.87
N GLU A 84 -17.46 -7.88 5.53
CA GLU A 84 -16.58 -9.02 5.31
C GLU A 84 -17.41 -10.23 4.92
N ALA A 85 -17.02 -10.89 3.84
CA ALA A 85 -17.64 -12.12 3.40
C ALA A 85 -16.60 -13.11 2.90
N GLU A 86 -16.90 -14.38 3.11
CA GLU A 86 -16.19 -15.47 2.47
C GLU A 86 -16.86 -15.80 1.14
N VAL A 87 -16.06 -15.83 0.08
CA VAL A 87 -16.47 -16.26 -1.26
C VAL A 87 -15.77 -17.58 -1.54
N PHE A 88 -16.54 -18.62 -1.83
CA PHE A 88 -15.99 -19.97 -1.97
C PHE A 88 -16.68 -20.77 -3.07
N ARG A 89 -15.98 -21.80 -3.53
CA ARG A 89 -16.50 -22.83 -4.44
C ARG A 89 -15.76 -24.13 -4.17
N GLY A 90 -16.49 -25.15 -3.72
CA GLY A 90 -15.87 -26.42 -3.32
C GLY A 90 -14.94 -26.21 -2.12
N ALA A 91 -13.66 -26.56 -2.28
CA ALA A 91 -12.65 -26.42 -1.22
C ALA A 91 -11.89 -25.08 -1.27
N ASP A 92 -12.03 -24.31 -2.36
CA ASP A 92 -11.32 -23.04 -2.54
C ASP A 92 -12.17 -21.88 -2.00
N GLY A 93 -11.52 -20.92 -1.33
CA GLY A 93 -12.17 -19.76 -0.75
C GLY A 93 -11.26 -18.54 -0.65
N VAL A 94 -11.87 -17.36 -0.54
CA VAL A 94 -11.21 -16.09 -0.27
C VAL A 94 -12.08 -15.22 0.64
N ILE A 95 -11.45 -14.51 1.57
CA ILE A 95 -12.10 -13.45 2.32
C ILE A 95 -12.04 -12.15 1.51
N LEU A 96 -13.21 -11.60 1.20
CA LEU A 96 -13.34 -10.26 0.62
C LEU A 96 -13.80 -9.29 1.70
N GLN A 97 -13.16 -8.12 1.76
CA GLN A 97 -13.52 -7.04 2.67
C GLN A 97 -13.88 -5.79 1.88
N TRP A 98 -15.12 -5.31 1.98
CA TRP A 98 -15.53 -4.01 1.45
C TRP A 98 -15.37 -2.99 2.55
N VAL A 99 -14.48 -2.02 2.33
CA VAL A 99 -14.06 -1.07 3.36
C VAL A 99 -14.25 0.36 2.84
N HIS A 100 -14.79 1.23 3.69
CA HIS A 100 -14.73 2.68 3.46
C HIS A 100 -13.38 3.22 3.93
N ASP A 101 -12.70 3.96 3.06
CA ASP A 101 -11.44 4.62 3.39
C ASP A 101 -11.41 6.06 2.84
N SER A 102 -10.46 6.86 3.32
CA SER A 102 -10.24 8.21 2.80
C SER A 102 -9.91 8.19 1.31
N ALA A 103 -10.54 9.08 0.55
CA ALA A 103 -10.19 9.33 -0.86
C ALA A 103 -8.83 10.05 -1.02
N PHE A 104 -8.16 10.43 0.07
CA PHE A 104 -6.86 11.09 0.03
C PHE A 104 -5.76 10.12 -0.39
N ARG A 105 -5.10 10.42 -1.50
CA ARG A 105 -4.00 9.63 -2.06
C ARG A 105 -2.99 10.52 -2.78
N PHE A 106 -1.76 10.03 -2.92
CA PHE A 106 -0.70 10.73 -3.64
C PHE A 106 -0.93 10.64 -5.14
N PHE A 107 -1.15 9.43 -5.63
CA PHE A 107 -1.31 9.16 -7.06
C PHE A 107 -2.74 8.73 -7.37
N PRO A 108 -3.19 8.91 -8.63
CA PRO A 108 -4.46 8.35 -9.08
C PRO A 108 -4.46 6.81 -8.95
N LEU A 109 -5.66 6.23 -9.02
CA LEU A 109 -5.81 4.78 -9.13
C LEU A 109 -5.09 4.27 -10.39
N VAL A 110 -4.55 3.06 -10.29
CA VAL A 110 -3.88 2.38 -11.41
C VAL A 110 -4.74 1.23 -11.89
N GLU A 111 -4.74 1.01 -13.21
CA GLU A 111 -5.38 -0.17 -13.78
C GLU A 111 -4.51 -1.41 -13.55
N HIS A 112 -5.15 -2.53 -13.22
CA HIS A 112 -4.49 -3.82 -13.08
C HIS A 112 -5.35 -4.92 -13.73
N PRO A 113 -4.75 -5.84 -14.53
CA PRO A 113 -5.49 -6.84 -15.29
C PRO A 113 -6.45 -7.69 -14.45
N ASP A 114 -6.07 -8.01 -13.22
CA ASP A 114 -6.88 -8.85 -12.33
C ASP A 114 -7.83 -8.04 -11.43
N PHE A 115 -7.50 -6.78 -11.13
CA PHE A 115 -8.23 -5.99 -10.14
C PHE A 115 -9.22 -4.99 -10.76
N GLY A 116 -9.02 -4.65 -12.04
CA GLY A 116 -9.64 -3.47 -12.64
C GLY A 116 -8.89 -2.24 -12.17
N LEU A 117 -9.26 -1.70 -11.01
CA LEU A 117 -8.57 -0.57 -10.37
C LEU A 117 -7.92 -0.99 -9.05
N ALA A 118 -6.74 -0.44 -8.78
CA ALA A 118 -6.03 -0.58 -7.52
C ALA A 118 -5.42 0.75 -7.05
N LEU A 119 -5.12 0.87 -5.76
CA LEU A 119 -4.27 1.96 -5.29
C LEU A 119 -2.88 1.88 -5.92
N HIS A 120 -2.28 3.03 -6.19
CA HIS A 120 -0.89 3.11 -6.63
C HIS A 120 0.04 2.46 -5.56
N PRO A 121 1.13 1.77 -5.96
CA PRO A 121 2.03 1.09 -5.01
C PRO A 121 2.57 1.99 -3.89
N PHE A 122 2.83 3.26 -4.20
CA PHE A 122 3.24 4.25 -3.20
C PHE A 122 2.16 4.50 -2.13
N ASP A 123 0.90 4.61 -2.56
CA ASP A 123 -0.22 4.79 -1.64
C ASP A 123 -0.47 3.54 -0.80
N LEU A 124 -0.29 2.35 -1.37
CA LEU A 124 -0.34 1.08 -0.63
C LEU A 124 0.77 1.00 0.42
N ALA A 125 1.99 1.37 0.07
CA ALA A 125 3.14 1.33 0.98
C ALA A 125 3.01 2.34 2.12
N THR A 126 2.55 3.57 1.85
CA THR A 126 2.29 4.57 2.91
C THR A 126 1.14 4.15 3.83
N ASN A 127 0.07 3.54 3.31
CA ASN A 127 -0.97 2.93 4.14
C ASN A 127 -0.41 1.80 5.02
N LYS A 128 0.56 1.02 4.53
CA LYS A 128 1.26 0.01 5.33
C LYS A 128 2.11 0.60 6.44
N VAL A 129 2.72 1.77 6.26
CA VAL A 129 3.44 2.46 7.33
C VAL A 129 2.48 2.81 8.47
N LEU A 130 1.30 3.36 8.14
CA LEU A 130 0.29 3.69 9.15
C LEU A 130 -0.26 2.44 9.84
N ALA A 131 -0.52 1.37 9.09
CA ALA A 131 -0.95 0.10 9.66
C ALA A 131 0.11 -0.49 10.60
N LEU A 132 1.39 -0.45 10.22
CA LEU A 132 2.51 -0.95 11.03
C LEU A 132 2.52 -0.33 12.43
N ILE A 133 2.35 0.99 12.54
CA ILE A 133 2.35 1.67 13.84
C ILE A 133 1.00 1.60 14.57
N GLY A 134 -0.10 1.34 13.85
CA GLY A 134 -1.45 1.30 14.42
C GLY A 134 -1.82 -0.06 15.04
N ARG A 135 -1.45 -1.17 14.40
CA ARG A 135 -1.80 -2.53 14.86
C ARG A 135 -0.60 -3.44 15.11
N ALA A 136 0.58 -3.07 14.61
CA ALA A 136 1.83 -3.82 14.82
C ALA A 136 1.74 -5.30 14.42
N GLU A 137 1.14 -5.64 13.28
CA GLU A 137 1.10 -7.02 12.79
C GLU A 137 2.38 -7.39 12.01
N VAL A 138 2.86 -8.63 12.19
CA VAL A 138 4.07 -9.15 11.52
C VAL A 138 4.01 -9.06 10.00
N ARG A 139 2.81 -9.15 9.39
CA ARG A 139 2.63 -9.00 7.94
C ARG A 139 2.99 -7.60 7.44
N ASP A 140 2.67 -6.56 8.21
CA ASP A 140 2.98 -5.18 7.81
C ASP A 140 4.48 -4.92 7.88
N TRP A 141 5.16 -5.52 8.87
CA TRP A 141 6.61 -5.47 8.98
C TRP A 141 7.32 -6.11 7.78
N VAL A 142 6.91 -7.32 7.39
CA VAL A 142 7.45 -8.00 6.20
C VAL A 142 7.18 -7.19 4.93
N ASP A 143 5.96 -6.65 4.77
CA ASP A 143 5.59 -5.85 3.60
C ASP A 143 6.42 -4.57 3.50
N ILE A 144 6.66 -3.88 4.61
CA ILE A 144 7.47 -2.66 4.64
C ILE A 144 8.93 -2.92 4.30
N ILE A 145 9.51 -4.04 4.76
CA ILE A 145 10.86 -4.45 4.36
C ILE A 145 10.92 -4.66 2.83
N HIS A 146 9.91 -5.31 2.26
CA HIS A 146 9.84 -5.49 0.80
C HIS A 146 9.70 -4.13 0.08
N CYS A 147 8.84 -3.23 0.55
CA CYS A 147 8.65 -1.89 0.00
C CYS A 147 9.94 -1.07 0.02
N HIS A 148 10.68 -1.11 1.13
CA HIS A 148 11.97 -0.42 1.25
C HIS A 148 12.94 -0.82 0.13
N SER A 149 12.97 -2.11 -0.22
CA SER A 149 13.88 -2.64 -1.25
C SER A 149 13.39 -2.47 -2.69
N ARG A 150 12.07 -2.41 -2.92
CA ARG A 150 11.48 -2.48 -4.28
C ARG A 150 10.83 -1.20 -4.77
N LEU A 151 10.47 -0.30 -3.86
CA LEU A 151 9.64 0.86 -4.18
C LEU A 151 10.31 2.16 -3.75
N GLN A 152 10.43 2.37 -2.44
CA GLN A 152 11.04 3.56 -1.89
C GLN A 152 11.55 3.31 -0.49
N SER A 153 12.65 3.96 -0.10
CA SER A 153 13.22 3.82 1.23
C SER A 153 12.19 4.12 2.32
N PHE A 154 12.25 3.33 3.39
CA PHE A 154 11.35 3.46 4.54
C PHE A 154 11.31 4.88 5.10
N GLY A 155 12.43 5.61 5.14
CA GLY A 155 12.44 7.02 5.53
C GLY A 155 11.55 7.92 4.68
N CYS A 156 11.56 7.75 3.35
CA CYS A 156 10.68 8.50 2.45
C CYS A 156 9.21 8.09 2.61
N LEU A 157 8.94 6.80 2.86
CA LEU A 157 7.58 6.31 3.12
C LEU A 157 7.03 6.85 4.44
N VAL A 158 7.85 6.87 5.51
CA VAL A 158 7.51 7.48 6.79
C VAL A 158 7.22 8.96 6.62
N TRP A 159 8.09 9.67 5.90
CA TRP A 159 7.94 11.09 5.62
C TRP A 159 6.61 11.41 4.94
N ALA A 160 6.25 10.64 3.91
CA ALA A 160 5.01 10.83 3.19
C ALA A 160 3.77 10.37 3.98
N ALA A 161 3.87 9.34 4.83
CA ALA A 161 2.73 8.87 5.62
C ALA A 161 2.11 9.97 6.51
N CYS A 162 2.90 10.94 6.97
CA CYS A 162 2.43 12.13 7.68
C CYS A 162 1.42 12.98 6.89
N GLY A 163 1.43 12.91 5.55
CA GLY A 163 0.46 13.62 4.71
C GLY A 163 -0.93 12.99 4.74
N LYS A 164 -1.01 11.69 5.07
CA LYS A 164 -2.28 10.94 5.21
C LYS A 164 -2.87 11.06 6.61
N ASP A 165 -2.04 11.26 7.62
CA ASP A 165 -2.45 11.54 8.99
C ASP A 165 -1.65 12.72 9.56
N PRO A 166 -2.18 13.96 9.41
CA PRO A 166 -1.51 15.18 9.86
C PRO A 166 -1.25 15.24 11.38
N GLY A 167 -1.85 14.35 12.17
CA GLY A 167 -1.56 14.25 13.60
C GLY A 167 -0.21 13.58 13.91
N LEU A 168 0.45 12.99 12.90
CA LEU A 168 1.68 12.23 13.07
C LEU A 168 2.89 12.99 12.53
N SER A 169 4.00 12.92 13.25
CA SER A 169 5.31 13.39 12.77
C SER A 169 6.21 12.22 12.34
N PRO A 170 7.20 12.44 11.46
CA PRO A 170 8.13 11.39 11.07
C PRO A 170 8.84 10.75 12.28
N GLN A 171 9.23 11.57 13.25
CA GLN A 171 9.89 11.10 14.47
C GLN A 171 8.97 10.22 15.31
N PHE A 172 7.68 10.56 15.40
CA PHE A 172 6.70 9.73 16.11
C PHE A 172 6.55 8.36 15.43
N ILE A 173 6.39 8.33 14.10
CA ILE A 173 6.26 7.08 13.34
C ILE A 173 7.49 6.20 13.55
N LEU A 174 8.71 6.74 13.42
CA LEU A 174 9.95 5.98 13.64
C LEU A 174 10.07 5.48 15.08
N ALA A 175 9.71 6.30 16.07
CA ALA A 175 9.74 5.91 17.47
C ALA A 175 8.71 4.83 17.81
N GLN A 176 7.56 4.80 17.15
CA GLN A 176 6.58 3.71 17.31
C GLN A 176 7.07 2.44 16.61
N ALA A 177 7.48 2.55 15.34
CA ALA A 177 7.96 1.41 14.55
C ALA A 177 9.15 0.70 15.22
N SER A 178 10.09 1.44 15.83
CA SER A 178 11.22 0.85 16.55
C SER A 178 10.83 0.07 17.81
N ARG A 179 9.70 0.43 18.45
CA ARG A 179 9.21 -0.20 19.67
C ARG A 179 8.27 -1.38 19.42
N THR A 180 7.52 -1.36 18.33
CA THR A 180 6.45 -2.35 18.07
C THR A 180 6.88 -3.52 17.20
N ALA A 181 7.96 -3.37 16.42
CA ALA A 181 8.45 -4.40 15.49
C ALA A 181 9.31 -5.49 16.19
N HIS A 182 8.80 -6.07 17.28
CA HIS A 182 9.43 -7.20 17.97
C HIS A 182 8.59 -8.47 17.79
N TYR A 183 8.80 -9.15 16.66
CA TYR A 183 8.07 -10.36 16.31
C TYR A 183 8.79 -11.63 16.73
N THR A 184 8.04 -12.57 17.28
CA THR A 184 8.55 -13.90 17.58
C THR A 184 8.56 -14.78 16.34
N ARG A 185 9.27 -15.91 16.42
CA ARG A 185 9.22 -16.94 15.39
C ARG A 185 7.78 -17.46 15.18
N MET A 186 7.01 -17.59 16.25
CA MET A 186 5.62 -18.06 16.17
C MET A 186 4.75 -17.09 15.38
N ASP A 187 4.90 -15.78 15.60
CA ASP A 187 4.17 -14.76 14.83
C ASP A 187 4.50 -14.91 13.34
N TYR A 188 5.78 -15.03 13.02
CA TYR A 188 6.26 -15.16 11.65
C TYR A 188 5.75 -16.42 10.94
N GLU A 189 5.69 -17.56 11.65
CA GLU A 189 5.22 -18.85 11.12
C GLU A 189 3.72 -18.86 10.80
N THR A 190 2.94 -17.85 11.24
CA THR A 190 1.55 -17.66 10.80
C THR A 190 1.43 -17.17 9.36
N LEU A 191 2.52 -16.63 8.78
CA LEU A 191 2.51 -16.08 7.43
C LEU A 191 2.75 -17.16 6.37
N ALA A 192 2.01 -17.05 5.26
CA ALA A 192 2.23 -17.87 4.08
C ALA A 192 3.13 -17.14 3.06
N PHE A 193 4.05 -17.89 2.46
CA PHE A 193 4.94 -17.41 1.41
C PHE A 193 4.87 -18.34 0.19
N ALA A 194 4.80 -17.76 -1.00
CA ALA A 194 4.97 -18.48 -2.24
C ALA A 194 6.47 -18.78 -2.44
N GLY A 195 6.84 -20.06 -2.38
CA GLY A 195 8.23 -20.49 -2.41
C GLY A 195 8.82 -20.60 -1.01
N GLY A 196 10.08 -20.20 -0.84
CA GLY A 196 10.74 -20.21 0.48
C GLY A 196 10.39 -18.98 1.30
N ALA A 197 10.06 -19.18 2.58
CA ALA A 197 9.95 -18.07 3.52
C ALA A 197 11.31 -17.37 3.70
N PRO A 198 11.36 -16.03 3.72
CA PRO A 198 12.59 -15.30 4.05
C PRO A 198 13.20 -15.71 5.40
N ASP A 199 14.51 -15.54 5.55
CA ASP A 199 15.17 -15.77 6.83
C ASP A 199 14.79 -14.67 7.84
N LEU A 200 14.20 -15.06 8.98
CA LEU A 200 13.74 -14.12 9.99
C LEU A 200 14.88 -13.29 10.60
N ALA A 201 16.06 -13.89 10.79
CA ALA A 201 17.20 -13.17 11.34
C ALA A 201 17.76 -12.14 10.36
N GLU A 202 17.74 -12.43 9.06
CA GLU A 202 18.05 -11.50 7.99
C GLU A 202 17.05 -10.35 7.95
N LEU A 203 15.74 -10.63 7.98
CA LEU A 203 14.71 -9.58 8.07
C LEU A 203 14.94 -8.67 9.28
N GLY A 204 15.30 -9.23 10.44
CA GLY A 204 15.62 -8.45 11.64
C GLY A 204 16.91 -7.61 11.54
N ARG A 205 17.90 -8.03 10.74
CA ARG A 205 19.07 -7.20 10.43
C ARG A 205 18.71 -6.07 9.48
N THR A 206 18.00 -6.38 8.40
CA THR A 206 17.53 -5.42 7.40
C THR A 206 16.67 -4.35 8.05
N TRP A 207 15.73 -4.73 8.91
CA TRP A 207 14.88 -3.80 9.65
C TRP A 207 15.65 -2.77 10.48
N ARG A 208 16.68 -3.20 11.22
CA ARG A 208 17.51 -2.28 12.02
C ARG A 208 18.29 -1.29 11.16
N ASN A 209 18.82 -1.76 10.03
CA ASN A 209 19.51 -0.88 9.08
C ASN A 209 18.54 0.13 8.47
N MET A 210 17.34 -0.32 8.07
CA MET A 210 16.28 0.53 7.54
C MET A 210 15.84 1.60 8.53
N LEU A 211 15.76 1.29 9.83
CA LEU A 211 15.39 2.27 10.86
C LEU A 211 16.46 3.36 11.02
N GLN A 212 17.74 2.99 11.00
CA GLN A 212 18.83 3.95 11.04
C GLN A 212 18.82 4.84 9.80
N GLU A 213 18.74 4.24 8.60
CA GLU A 213 18.65 4.98 7.34
C GLU A 213 17.45 5.92 7.30
N ALA A 214 16.29 5.46 7.78
CA ALA A 214 15.09 6.29 7.84
C ALA A 214 15.27 7.49 8.77
N THR A 215 15.95 7.30 9.90
CA THR A 215 16.30 8.41 10.82
C THR A 215 17.15 9.44 10.09
N ASP A 216 18.18 9.01 9.35
CA ASP A 216 19.06 9.91 8.61
C ASP A 216 18.31 10.64 7.49
N ILE A 217 17.49 9.92 6.70
CA ILE A 217 16.66 10.51 5.62
C ILE A 217 15.73 11.58 6.16
N THR A 218 14.98 11.28 7.23
CA THR A 218 14.00 12.23 7.78
C THR A 218 14.65 13.47 8.42
N ALA A 219 15.93 13.39 8.80
CA ALA A 219 16.71 14.54 9.26
C ALA A 219 17.27 15.41 8.10
N ILE A 220 17.39 14.85 6.90
CA ILE A 220 17.88 15.55 5.69
C ILE A 220 16.74 16.26 4.96
N LEU A 221 15.54 15.67 4.95
CA LEU A 221 14.40 16.20 4.21
C LEU A 221 13.92 17.56 4.79
N PRO A 222 13.56 18.54 3.95
CA PRO A 222 13.15 19.87 4.41
C PRO A 222 11.77 19.85 5.10
N GLU A 223 11.65 20.39 6.32
CA GLU A 223 10.45 20.30 7.17
C GLU A 223 9.16 20.86 6.53
N ASP A 224 9.27 21.86 5.65
CA ASP A 224 8.15 22.46 4.92
C ASP A 224 7.49 21.48 3.92
N HIS A 225 8.16 20.38 3.61
CA HIS A 225 7.69 19.34 2.71
C HIS A 225 7.22 18.06 3.42
N VAL A 226 7.05 18.07 4.76
CA VAL A 226 6.53 16.92 5.52
C VAL A 226 5.20 16.45 4.95
N GLY A 227 5.03 15.13 4.81
CA GLY A 227 3.83 14.53 4.27
C GLY A 227 3.74 14.52 2.74
N GLN A 228 4.80 14.89 2.03
CA GLN A 228 4.87 14.85 0.57
C GLN A 228 5.70 13.66 0.07
N CYS A 229 5.32 13.09 -1.07
CA CYS A 229 6.07 12.06 -1.76
C CYS A 229 7.37 12.64 -2.33
N VAL A 230 8.50 11.95 -2.12
CA VAL A 230 9.83 12.37 -2.61
C VAL A 230 10.10 11.76 -3.98
N LEU A 231 10.21 12.61 -4.99
CA LEU A 231 10.42 12.23 -6.39
C LEU A 231 11.76 12.78 -6.90
N LEU A 232 12.29 12.15 -7.93
CA LEU A 232 13.27 12.77 -8.83
C LEU A 232 12.54 13.73 -9.79
N ARG A 233 13.27 14.68 -10.36
CA ARG A 233 12.77 15.66 -11.35
C ARG A 233 12.05 15.01 -12.55
N GLY A 234 12.42 13.77 -12.89
CA GLY A 234 11.74 12.97 -13.92
C GLY A 234 10.43 12.29 -13.50
N GLY A 235 9.93 12.55 -12.28
CA GLY A 235 8.67 12.00 -11.76
C GLY A 235 8.77 10.59 -11.17
N LYS A 236 9.96 9.97 -11.17
CA LYS A 236 10.18 8.67 -10.54
C LYS A 236 10.36 8.82 -9.03
N LEU A 237 9.93 7.84 -8.24
CA LEU A 237 10.19 7.77 -6.81
C LEU A 237 11.71 7.80 -6.54
N PHE A 238 12.13 8.57 -5.54
CA PHE A 238 13.54 8.60 -5.11
C PHE A 238 13.89 7.35 -4.31
N SER A 239 14.86 6.55 -4.76
CA SER A 239 15.27 5.30 -4.10
C SER A 239 16.75 5.26 -3.69
N GLY A 240 17.37 6.42 -3.49
CA GLY A 240 18.78 6.54 -3.09
C GLY A 240 19.00 6.45 -1.58
N SER A 241 20.28 6.31 -1.18
CA SER A 241 20.71 6.37 0.22
C SER A 241 20.64 7.80 0.79
N PRO A 242 20.82 8.00 2.11
CA PRO A 242 20.83 9.34 2.72
C PRO A 242 21.86 10.29 2.08
N ASP A 243 23.05 9.81 1.72
CA ASP A 243 24.06 10.66 1.09
C ASP A 243 23.68 11.05 -0.34
N VAL A 244 23.12 10.12 -1.12
CA VAL A 244 22.56 10.43 -2.45
C VAL A 244 21.39 11.42 -2.35
N LEU A 245 20.62 11.37 -1.26
CA LEU A 245 19.54 12.34 -1.03
C LEU A 245 20.08 13.75 -0.79
N LYS A 246 21.15 13.90 0.01
CA LYS A 246 21.80 15.21 0.23
C LYS A 246 22.32 15.80 -1.08
N ASP A 247 22.98 14.98 -1.88
CA ASP A 247 23.51 15.38 -3.19
C ASP A 247 22.36 15.78 -4.12
N ALA A 248 21.30 14.97 -4.20
CA ALA A 248 20.14 15.23 -5.05
C ALA A 248 19.38 16.51 -4.65
N LEU A 249 19.28 16.82 -3.35
CA LEU A 249 18.71 18.09 -2.87
C LEU A 249 19.60 19.27 -3.26
N THR A 250 20.92 19.13 -3.11
CA THR A 250 21.90 20.17 -3.48
C THR A 250 21.87 20.47 -4.98
N GLU A 251 21.69 19.45 -5.80
CA GLU A 251 21.60 19.54 -7.26
C GLU A 251 20.21 19.97 -7.79
N ASP A 252 19.25 20.23 -6.89
CA ASP A 252 17.84 20.53 -7.22
C ASP A 252 17.20 19.44 -8.12
N THR A 253 17.57 18.17 -7.91
CA THR A 253 17.00 17.03 -8.67
C THR A 253 15.83 16.37 -7.96
N ILE A 254 15.51 16.78 -6.73
CA ILE A 254 14.35 16.32 -5.96
C ILE A 254 13.12 17.18 -6.26
N ARG A 255 11.94 16.55 -6.30
CA ARG A 255 10.63 17.20 -6.36
C ARG A 255 9.74 16.59 -5.28
N PHE A 256 8.92 17.43 -4.65
CA PHE A 256 7.98 17.00 -3.64
C PHE A 256 6.56 17.01 -4.19
N HIS A 257 5.86 15.90 -4.01
CA HIS A 257 4.52 15.69 -4.56
C HIS A 257 3.51 15.47 -3.44
N GLY A 258 2.62 16.44 -3.22
CA GLY A 258 1.58 16.36 -2.20
C GLY A 258 0.42 15.46 -2.61
N GLY A 259 -0.22 14.83 -1.62
CA GLY A 259 -1.47 14.11 -1.83
C GLY A 259 -2.66 15.04 -2.02
N THR A 260 -3.69 14.52 -2.70
CA THR A 260 -4.94 15.22 -2.96
C THR A 260 -6.12 14.27 -2.84
N VAL A 261 -7.35 14.81 -2.78
CA VAL A 261 -8.55 13.99 -2.93
C VAL A 261 -8.52 13.36 -4.32
N ARG A 262 -8.57 12.02 -4.36
CA ARG A 262 -8.44 11.15 -5.54
C ARG A 262 -7.06 11.06 -6.17
N GLY A 263 -6.07 11.80 -5.67
CA GLY A 263 -4.70 11.79 -6.15
C GLY A 263 -4.50 12.52 -7.47
N ALA A 264 -3.25 12.86 -7.75
CA ALA A 264 -2.86 13.56 -8.96
C ALA A 264 -1.50 13.07 -9.45
N TRP A 265 -1.26 13.10 -10.77
CA TRP A 265 0.09 12.90 -11.29
C TRP A 265 0.94 14.15 -11.00
N PRO A 266 2.23 13.99 -10.68
CA PRO A 266 3.11 15.12 -10.40
C PRO A 266 3.24 16.02 -11.62
N THR A 267 3.18 17.33 -11.42
CA THR A 267 3.46 18.32 -12.47
C THR A 267 4.96 18.42 -12.68
N LEU A 268 5.44 17.78 -13.74
CA LEU A 268 6.84 17.89 -14.15
C LEU A 268 7.02 19.23 -14.88
N SER A 269 7.61 20.22 -14.21
CA SER A 269 8.03 21.44 -14.89
C SER A 269 9.15 21.10 -15.87
N VAL A 270 8.83 21.09 -17.17
CA VAL A 270 9.85 21.07 -18.22
C VAL A 270 10.60 22.39 -18.08
N GLY A 271 11.82 22.34 -17.55
CA GLY A 271 12.67 23.52 -17.47
C GLY A 271 12.75 24.12 -18.87
N ALA A 272 12.34 25.38 -19.00
CA ALA A 272 12.56 26.14 -20.22
C ALA A 272 14.05 26.02 -20.57
N SER A 273 14.35 25.34 -21.68
CA SER A 273 15.65 25.45 -22.31
C SER A 273 15.88 26.95 -22.50
N ARG A 274 16.83 27.53 -21.76
CA ARG A 274 17.37 28.85 -22.09
C ARG A 274 18.07 28.73 -23.44
N GLY A 275 17.27 28.85 -24.49
CA GLY A 275 17.72 29.10 -25.84
C GLY A 275 17.86 30.60 -26.00
N THR A 276 19.11 31.07 -25.92
CA THR A 276 19.82 32.02 -26.81
C THR A 276 21.12 32.39 -26.11
#